data_AF-A0A943YRB1-F1
#
_entry.id   AF-A0A943YRB1-F1
#
_cell.length_a   1.000
_cell.length_b   1.000
_cell.length_c   1.000
_cell.angle_alpha   90.00
_cell.angle_beta   90.00
_cell.angle_gamma   90.00
#
_symmetry.space_group_name_H-M   'P 1'
#
loop_
_entity.id
_entity.type
_entity.pdbx_description
1 polymer ?
#
loop_
_entity_poly.entity_id
_entity_poly.type
_entity_poly.pdbx_seq_one_letter_code
_entity_poly.pdbx_strand_id
1 'polypeptide(L)'
;MPKKKDAAIIGVVLLLAVALFAVSKMMPKTDLSTKTADVTLAPDAVEYLDETPALEATVEPQPTEAPEITAEPTAEATAEPQPTEAPEITTEPTAEATARPQPTEAPEMTAEPIAAPESANMVGPVMPKQTDKVRGYVVITVAGRQYGDPIPMDRDKIITIKQDNGEINKIHITPEYVVMESSTCENQDCIGEGEVNVNTYKDRILSTYIICLPNQVTIEMVPADE
;
A
#
# COMPACT_ATOMS: atom_id res chain seq x y z
N MET A 1 36.45 -24.60 48.61
CA MET A 1 35.95 -25.99 48.62
C MET A 1 34.43 -25.92 48.54
N PRO A 2 33.79 -26.33 47.43
CA PRO A 2 32.33 -26.29 47.32
C PRO A 2 31.74 -27.16 48.44
N LYS A 3 30.75 -26.66 49.18
CA LYS A 3 30.14 -27.42 50.28
C LYS A 3 29.43 -28.63 49.67
N LYS A 4 29.31 -29.74 50.41
CA LYS A 4 28.65 -30.98 49.94
C LYS A 4 27.27 -30.74 49.30
N LYS A 5 26.56 -29.69 49.73
CA LYS A 5 25.27 -29.26 49.17
C LYS A 5 25.41 -28.58 47.80
N ASP A 6 26.44 -27.76 47.61
CA ASP A 6 26.71 -27.07 46.34
C ASP A 6 27.15 -28.08 45.27
N ALA A 7 27.96 -29.07 45.64
CA ALA A 7 28.34 -30.17 44.75
C ALA A 7 27.14 -31.03 44.34
N ALA A 8 26.19 -31.26 45.25
CA ALA A 8 24.95 -31.98 44.94
C ALA A 8 24.03 -31.19 43.99
N ILE A 9 23.89 -29.87 44.19
CA ILE A 9 23.09 -29.01 43.30
C ILE A 9 23.71 -28.94 41.90
N ILE A 10 25.03 -28.74 41.81
CA ILE A 10 25.75 -28.73 40.52
C ILE A 10 25.60 -30.08 39.82
N GLY A 11 25.67 -31.19 40.55
CA GLY A 11 25.43 -32.53 40.02
C GLY A 11 24.02 -32.69 39.43
N VAL A 12 22.98 -32.23 40.13
CA VAL A 12 21.59 -32.30 39.64
C VAL A 12 21.37 -31.40 38.42
N VAL A 13 21.93 -30.20 38.42
CA VAL A 13 21.81 -29.27 37.28
C VAL A 13 22.52 -29.82 36.05
N LEU A 14 23.71 -30.41 36.20
CA LEU A 14 24.41 -31.07 35.09
C LEU A 14 23.64 -32.28 34.56
N LEU A 15 23.04 -33.08 35.44
CA LEU A 15 22.24 -34.24 35.05
C LEU A 15 20.97 -33.82 34.28
N LEU A 16 20.30 -32.75 34.73
CA LEU A 16 19.17 -32.15 34.00
C LEU A 16 19.59 -31.59 32.64
N ALA A 17 20.74 -30.92 32.56
CA ALA A 17 21.25 -30.38 31.30
C ALA A 17 21.58 -31.50 30.29
N VAL A 18 22.22 -32.58 30.74
CA VAL A 18 22.52 -33.75 29.90
C VAL A 18 21.22 -34.44 29.45
N ALA A 19 20.23 -34.58 30.33
CA ALA A 19 18.93 -35.14 29.98
C ALA A 19 18.18 -34.29 28.94
N LEU A 20 18.15 -32.97 29.10
CA LEU A 20 17.54 -32.06 28.12
C LEU A 20 18.25 -32.12 26.76
N PHE A 21 19.58 -32.20 26.75
CA PHE A 21 20.34 -32.32 25.51
C PHE A 21 20.13 -33.66 24.81
N ALA A 22 20.02 -34.76 25.57
CA ALA A 22 19.70 -36.08 25.05
C ALA A 22 18.28 -36.13 24.46
N VAL A 23 17.29 -35.54 25.13
CA VAL A 23 15.91 -35.42 24.63
C VAL A 23 15.87 -34.55 23.36
N SER A 24 16.64 -33.46 23.29
CA SER A 24 16.76 -32.62 22.09
C SER A 24 17.38 -33.38 20.90
N LYS A 25 18.26 -34.37 21.14
CA LYS A 25 18.78 -35.27 20.08
C LYS A 25 17.84 -36.42 19.71
N MET A 26 16.93 -36.82 20.60
CA MET A 26 15.95 -37.89 20.38
C MET A 26 14.60 -37.38 19.85
N MET A 27 14.35 -36.08 19.87
CA MET A 27 13.28 -35.50 19.07
C MET A 27 13.57 -35.81 17.60
N PRO A 28 12.58 -36.29 16.82
CA PRO A 28 12.76 -36.37 15.39
C PRO A 28 13.18 -34.97 14.94
N LYS A 29 14.30 -34.88 14.21
CA LYS A 29 14.47 -33.72 13.35
C LYS A 29 13.22 -33.72 12.51
N THR A 30 12.31 -32.80 12.77
CA THR A 30 11.31 -32.40 11.79
C THR A 30 12.15 -31.91 10.63
N ASP A 31 12.49 -32.85 9.77
CA ASP A 31 13.05 -32.63 8.46
C ASP A 31 11.91 -31.95 7.69
N LEU A 32 11.74 -30.66 7.97
CA LEU A 32 10.77 -29.79 7.31
C LEU A 32 11.08 -29.71 5.81
N SER A 33 12.26 -30.18 5.40
CA SER A 33 12.76 -30.16 4.03
C SER A 33 12.28 -31.34 3.17
N THR A 34 11.62 -32.36 3.74
CA THR A 34 11.26 -33.57 2.97
C THR A 34 9.76 -33.93 2.96
N LYS A 35 8.87 -33.06 3.47
CA LYS A 35 7.41 -33.28 3.39
C LYS A 35 6.62 -32.20 2.63
N THR A 36 7.25 -31.55 1.64
CA THR A 36 6.50 -30.79 0.61
C THR A 36 7.25 -30.75 -0.72
N ALA A 37 7.67 -31.91 -1.24
CA ALA A 37 7.94 -32.05 -2.68
C ALA A 37 6.70 -32.57 -3.43
N ASP A 38 5.54 -32.51 -2.78
CA ASP A 38 4.22 -32.83 -3.31
C ASP A 38 3.27 -31.66 -2.96
N VAL A 39 3.74 -30.45 -3.26
CA VAL A 39 2.82 -29.41 -3.72
C VAL A 39 3.23 -29.27 -5.16
N THR A 40 2.35 -29.77 -6.03
CA THR A 40 2.15 -29.26 -7.38
C THR A 40 2.08 -27.73 -7.27
N LEU A 41 3.24 -27.08 -7.22
CA LEU A 41 3.40 -25.70 -7.60
C LEU A 41 2.97 -25.70 -9.05
N ALA A 42 1.69 -25.39 -9.24
CA ALA A 42 1.17 -25.09 -10.55
C ALA A 42 2.17 -24.11 -11.19
N PRO A 43 2.69 -24.39 -12.38
CA PRO A 43 3.59 -23.49 -13.10
C PRO A 43 2.88 -22.21 -13.58
N ASP A 44 1.83 -21.76 -12.89
CA ASP A 44 0.89 -20.74 -13.33
C ASP A 44 0.94 -19.45 -12.47
N ALA A 45 1.86 -19.35 -11.50
CA ALA A 45 2.04 -18.13 -10.69
C ALA A 45 2.86 -17.02 -11.37
N VAL A 46 3.17 -17.17 -12.66
CA VAL A 46 3.62 -16.07 -13.52
C VAL A 46 2.64 -15.96 -14.68
N GLU A 47 1.52 -15.28 -14.44
CA GLU A 47 0.68 -14.83 -15.54
C GLU A 47 1.40 -13.65 -16.20
N TYR A 48 2.23 -13.95 -17.20
CA TYR A 48 2.70 -12.94 -18.17
C TYR A 48 1.50 -12.58 -19.04
N LEU A 49 0.78 -11.51 -18.69
CA LEU A 49 -0.19 -10.91 -19.60
C LEU A 49 0.56 -10.06 -20.62
N ASP A 50 0.78 -10.64 -21.80
CA ASP A 50 1.03 -9.91 -23.03
C ASP A 50 -0.31 -9.79 -23.79
N GLU A 51 -0.53 -8.62 -24.39
CA GLU A 51 -1.61 -8.25 -25.32
C GLU A 51 -3.03 -7.97 -24.80
N THR A 52 -3.32 -6.67 -24.69
CA THR A 52 -4.66 -6.06 -24.77
C THR A 52 -5.25 -6.19 -26.19
N PRO A 53 -6.53 -6.60 -26.34
CA PRO A 53 -7.35 -6.08 -27.42
C PRO A 53 -8.61 -5.36 -26.88
N ALA A 54 -8.69 -4.10 -27.28
CA ALA A 54 -9.87 -3.26 -27.53
C ALA A 54 -11.16 -3.49 -26.71
N LEU A 55 -11.43 -2.50 -25.86
CA LEU A 55 -12.74 -2.19 -25.29
C LEU A 55 -13.72 -1.80 -26.42
N GLU A 56 -14.77 -2.60 -26.66
CA GLU A 56 -16.00 -2.10 -27.30
C GLU A 56 -17.07 -1.90 -26.24
N ALA A 57 -17.34 -0.64 -25.90
CA ALA A 57 -18.49 -0.24 -25.11
C ALA A 57 -19.72 -0.14 -26.04
N THR A 58 -20.79 -0.84 -25.73
CA THR A 58 -22.15 -0.50 -26.21
C THR A 58 -23.06 -0.50 -24.99
N VAL A 59 -23.43 0.70 -24.55
CA VAL A 59 -24.49 0.93 -23.56
C VAL A 59 -25.69 1.50 -24.32
N GLU A 60 -26.77 0.73 -24.41
CA GLU A 60 -28.12 1.25 -24.73
C GLU A 60 -28.92 1.43 -23.42
N PRO A 61 -29.65 2.54 -23.24
CA PRO A 61 -30.57 2.70 -22.11
C PRO A 61 -31.96 2.16 -22.47
N GLN A 62 -32.58 1.39 -21.57
CA GLN A 62 -34.02 1.10 -21.63
C GLN A 62 -34.74 1.68 -20.40
N PRO A 63 -35.89 2.34 -20.59
CA PRO A 63 -36.71 2.91 -19.52
C PRO A 63 -37.75 1.87 -19.03
N THR A 64 -38.21 1.98 -17.78
CA THR A 64 -39.46 1.35 -17.35
C THR A 64 -40.14 2.22 -16.29
N GLU A 65 -41.44 2.47 -16.52
CA GLU A 65 -42.32 3.43 -15.86
C GLU A 65 -42.87 2.97 -14.49
N ALA A 66 -43.10 3.96 -13.60
CA ALA A 66 -44.31 4.35 -12.83
C ALA A 66 -45.28 3.27 -12.23
N PRO A 67 -45.98 3.50 -11.08
CA PRO A 67 -46.92 4.64 -10.94
C PRO A 67 -47.02 5.34 -9.55
N GLU A 68 -47.65 6.53 -9.58
CA GLU A 68 -48.31 7.27 -8.48
C GLU A 68 -49.35 6.38 -7.75
N ILE A 69 -49.80 6.59 -6.50
CA ILE A 69 -50.51 7.74 -5.88
C ILE A 69 -50.47 7.49 -4.33
N THR A 70 -50.46 8.44 -3.41
CA THR A 70 -51.67 9.03 -2.76
C THR A 70 -51.22 9.95 -1.60
N ALA A 71 -51.91 11.08 -1.46
CA ALA A 71 -51.63 12.20 -0.55
C ALA A 71 -51.91 11.93 0.95
N GLU A 72 -51.28 12.80 1.75
CA GLU A 72 -51.33 13.13 3.20
C GLU A 72 -52.76 13.43 3.75
N PRO A 73 -53.00 13.85 5.04
CA PRO A 73 -52.07 14.30 6.10
C PRO A 73 -52.41 13.90 7.56
N THR A 74 -51.51 14.20 8.50
CA THR A 74 -51.89 14.71 9.85
C THR A 74 -50.74 15.55 10.39
N ALA A 75 -51.00 16.84 10.51
CA ALA A 75 -50.20 17.80 11.27
C ALA A 75 -50.53 17.69 12.76
N GLU A 76 -49.54 17.93 13.62
CA GLU A 76 -49.74 18.78 14.80
C GLU A 76 -48.41 19.41 15.21
N ALA A 77 -48.42 20.74 15.19
CA ALA A 77 -47.35 21.64 15.63
C ALA A 77 -47.22 21.64 17.16
N THR A 78 -46.09 22.13 17.70
CA THR A 78 -46.09 23.15 18.76
C THR A 78 -44.67 23.69 19.03
N ALA A 79 -44.55 24.99 18.80
CA ALA A 79 -43.77 26.04 19.47
C ALA A 79 -42.23 26.15 19.34
N GLU A 80 -41.89 27.34 18.86
CA GLU A 80 -40.61 28.03 18.67
C GLU A 80 -40.08 28.77 19.95
N PRO A 81 -38.92 29.47 19.91
CA PRO A 81 -37.91 29.52 20.97
C PRO A 81 -37.85 30.85 21.77
N GLN A 82 -36.98 30.93 22.79
CA GLN A 82 -36.42 32.20 23.28
C GLN A 82 -34.96 32.08 23.81
N PRO A 83 -34.17 33.18 23.78
CA PRO A 83 -32.70 33.21 23.86
C PRO A 83 -32.17 33.52 25.29
N THR A 84 -30.86 33.43 25.51
CA THR A 84 -30.23 33.93 26.74
C THR A 84 -28.94 34.70 26.43
N GLU A 85 -28.91 35.93 26.95
CA GLU A 85 -27.88 36.96 26.77
C GLU A 85 -26.60 36.72 27.59
N ALA A 86 -25.52 37.38 27.14
CA ALA A 86 -24.23 37.53 27.79
C ALA A 86 -24.24 38.47 29.01
N PRO A 87 -23.11 38.58 29.73
CA PRO A 87 -22.75 39.84 30.37
C PRO A 87 -21.39 40.39 29.88
N GLU A 88 -21.38 41.70 29.63
CA GLU A 88 -20.21 42.57 29.46
C GLU A 88 -19.48 42.82 30.81
N ILE A 89 -18.20 43.21 30.78
CA ILE A 89 -17.63 44.47 31.33
C ILE A 89 -16.11 44.52 31.03
N THR A 90 -15.75 45.38 30.08
CA THR A 90 -14.79 46.51 30.17
C THR A 90 -13.36 46.30 30.69
N THR A 91 -12.37 46.53 29.81
CA THR A 91 -11.26 47.51 30.01
C THR A 91 -10.70 47.96 28.66
N GLU A 92 -10.85 49.25 28.35
CA GLU A 92 -9.99 50.05 27.46
C GLU A 92 -9.16 51.02 28.35
N PRO A 93 -8.18 51.82 27.86
CA PRO A 93 -7.64 51.98 26.49
C PRO A 93 -6.09 52.01 26.40
N THR A 94 -5.53 52.06 25.19
CA THR A 94 -4.63 53.15 24.70
C THR A 94 -3.99 52.77 23.34
N ALA A 95 -4.39 53.53 22.31
CA ALA A 95 -3.67 54.13 21.16
C ALA A 95 -2.57 53.29 20.43
N GLU A 96 -2.44 53.27 19.10
CA GLU A 96 -2.39 54.37 18.12
C GLU A 96 -2.56 53.86 16.67
N ALA A 97 -2.81 54.83 15.76
CA ALA A 97 -2.50 54.86 14.32
C ALA A 97 -3.41 54.06 13.36
N THR A 98 -4.40 54.70 12.74
CA THR A 98 -4.28 55.49 11.49
C THR A 98 -3.97 54.64 10.24
N ALA A 99 -5.00 54.24 9.50
CA ALA A 99 -5.21 54.57 8.07
C ALA A 99 -6.14 53.54 7.39
N ARG A 100 -7.09 54.07 6.62
CA ARG A 100 -8.12 53.37 5.84
C ARG A 100 -7.55 52.43 4.77
N PRO A 101 -8.18 51.28 4.46
CA PRO A 101 -7.97 50.60 3.19
C PRO A 101 -8.73 51.33 2.06
N GLN A 102 -8.03 51.65 0.98
CA GLN A 102 -8.64 52.02 -0.31
C GLN A 102 -9.02 50.76 -1.09
N PRO A 103 -10.14 50.74 -1.85
CA PRO A 103 -10.43 49.71 -2.82
C PRO A 103 -9.81 50.08 -4.17
N THR A 104 -9.08 49.17 -4.81
CA THR A 104 -8.58 49.38 -6.18
C THR A 104 -8.61 48.08 -6.97
N GLU A 105 -9.63 48.04 -7.83
CA GLU A 105 -9.73 47.50 -9.19
C GLU A 105 -9.35 46.04 -9.51
N ALA A 106 -10.36 45.36 -10.05
CA ALA A 106 -10.26 44.15 -10.84
C ALA A 106 -9.50 44.41 -12.15
N PRO A 107 -8.61 43.49 -12.61
CA PRO A 107 -8.10 43.53 -13.96
C PRO A 107 -9.06 42.79 -14.91
N GLU A 108 -9.36 43.48 -16.02
CA GLU A 108 -10.05 42.98 -17.20
C GLU A 108 -9.29 41.79 -17.81
N MET A 109 -9.94 40.62 -17.91
CA MET A 109 -9.46 39.55 -18.78
C MET A 109 -9.89 39.85 -20.21
N THR A 110 -8.89 40.26 -20.99
CA THR A 110 -8.92 40.42 -22.43
C THR A 110 -9.29 39.07 -23.07
N ALA A 111 -10.36 39.05 -23.87
CA ALA A 111 -10.75 37.88 -24.65
C ALA A 111 -9.87 37.79 -25.91
N GLU A 112 -8.99 36.80 -25.95
CA GLU A 112 -8.35 36.33 -27.19
C GLU A 112 -8.93 34.96 -27.61
N PRO A 113 -9.05 34.66 -28.91
CA PRO A 113 -9.89 33.56 -29.39
C PRO A 113 -9.27 32.19 -29.14
N ILE A 114 -10.10 31.23 -28.71
CA ILE A 114 -9.79 29.81 -28.66
C ILE A 114 -9.54 29.31 -30.09
N ALA A 115 -8.27 29.13 -30.45
CA ALA A 115 -7.89 28.22 -31.52
C ALA A 115 -7.82 26.81 -30.95
N ALA A 116 -8.62 25.90 -31.51
CA ALA A 116 -8.64 24.48 -31.18
C ALA A 116 -7.28 23.82 -31.43
N PRO A 117 -6.78 22.92 -30.56
CA PRO A 117 -5.67 22.07 -30.93
C PRO A 117 -6.17 20.91 -31.81
N GLU A 118 -6.07 21.08 -33.13
CA GLU A 118 -5.94 19.95 -34.05
C GLU A 118 -4.52 19.38 -33.90
N SER A 119 -4.41 18.23 -33.26
CA SER A 119 -3.61 17.07 -33.72
C SER A 119 -3.60 16.02 -32.62
N ALA A 120 -4.54 15.07 -32.75
CA ALA A 120 -4.44 13.78 -32.11
C ALA A 120 -3.18 13.07 -32.62
N ASN A 121 -2.08 13.18 -31.87
CA ASN A 121 -0.96 12.26 -32.05
C ASN A 121 -1.39 10.90 -31.50
N MET A 122 -1.58 9.97 -32.43
CA MET A 122 -1.84 8.56 -32.18
C MET A 122 -0.69 7.99 -31.35
N VAL A 123 -0.92 7.77 -30.05
CA VAL A 123 -0.02 6.98 -29.20
C VAL A 123 -0.18 5.53 -29.67
N GLY A 124 0.77 5.05 -30.49
CA GLY A 124 0.91 3.63 -30.76
C GLY A 124 1.13 2.85 -29.46
N PRO A 125 0.95 1.51 -29.45
CA PRO A 125 1.18 0.71 -28.26
C PRO A 125 2.57 1.01 -27.70
N VAL A 126 2.61 1.57 -26.49
CA VAL A 126 3.85 1.83 -25.77
C VAL A 126 4.44 0.46 -25.46
N MET A 127 5.44 0.05 -26.24
CA MET A 127 6.20 -1.16 -25.97
C MET A 127 6.71 -1.11 -24.53
N PRO A 128 6.56 -2.18 -23.72
CA PRO A 128 7.08 -2.20 -22.37
C PRO A 128 8.59 -1.95 -22.44
N LYS A 129 9.07 -0.95 -21.67
CA LYS A 129 10.50 -0.64 -21.60
C LYS A 129 11.24 -1.89 -21.11
N GLN A 130 11.97 -2.56 -21.98
CA GLN A 130 12.89 -3.64 -21.65
C GLN A 130 14.31 -3.06 -21.65
N THR A 131 15.11 -3.40 -20.65
CA THR A 131 16.50 -2.95 -20.57
C THR A 131 17.45 -4.14 -20.52
N ASP A 132 18.45 -4.17 -21.39
CA ASP A 132 19.48 -5.22 -21.42
C ASP A 132 20.34 -5.25 -20.13
N LYS A 133 20.27 -4.19 -19.32
CA LYS A 133 20.99 -4.07 -18.05
C LYS A 133 20.02 -4.06 -16.87
N VAL A 134 20.11 -5.09 -16.02
CA VAL A 134 19.40 -5.15 -14.73
C VAL A 134 19.95 -4.06 -13.81
N ARG A 135 19.08 -3.13 -13.39
CA ARG A 135 19.44 -2.00 -12.52
C ARG A 135 19.22 -2.27 -11.04
N GLY A 136 18.45 -3.30 -10.71
CA GLY A 136 18.14 -3.71 -9.36
C GLY A 136 17.38 -5.02 -9.32
N TYR A 137 17.16 -5.51 -8.12
CA TYR A 137 16.39 -6.71 -7.80
C TYR A 137 15.31 -6.36 -6.79
N VAL A 138 14.17 -7.03 -6.87
CA VAL A 138 13.09 -6.91 -5.90
C VAL A 138 13.09 -8.17 -5.04
N VAL A 139 13.29 -8.00 -3.74
CA VAL A 139 13.16 -9.05 -2.73
C VAL A 139 11.81 -8.88 -2.07
N ILE A 140 11.00 -9.94 -2.14
CA ILE A 140 9.67 -9.98 -1.53
C ILE A 140 9.74 -10.87 -0.30
N THR A 141 9.18 -10.43 0.81
CA THR A 141 9.07 -11.21 2.05
C THR A 141 7.60 -11.28 2.47
N VAL A 142 7.11 -12.48 2.78
CA VAL A 142 5.75 -12.75 3.25
C VAL A 142 5.83 -13.47 4.58
N ALA A 143 5.18 -12.94 5.61
CA ALA A 143 5.21 -13.48 6.98
C ALA A 143 6.64 -13.77 7.50
N GLY A 144 7.58 -12.88 7.18
CA GLY A 144 8.99 -12.99 7.59
C GLY A 144 9.83 -14.01 6.81
N ARG A 145 9.33 -14.57 5.70
CA ARG A 145 10.08 -15.47 4.82
C ARG A 145 10.17 -14.90 3.42
N GLN A 146 11.35 -15.01 2.81
CA GLN A 146 11.52 -14.58 1.42
C GLN A 146 10.62 -15.40 0.50
N TYR A 147 9.91 -14.70 -0.37
CA TYR A 147 9.03 -15.25 -1.39
C TYR A 147 9.82 -15.45 -2.67
N GLY A 148 10.18 -16.70 -2.96
CA GLY A 148 10.94 -17.06 -4.15
C GLY A 148 12.34 -16.44 -4.21
N ASP A 149 12.93 -16.48 -5.41
CA ASP A 149 14.21 -15.84 -5.69
C ASP A 149 14.05 -14.33 -5.93
N PRO A 150 15.10 -13.51 -5.71
CA PRO A 150 15.06 -12.08 -6.03
C PRO A 150 14.72 -11.82 -7.50
N ILE A 151 13.75 -10.94 -7.72
CA ILE A 151 13.18 -10.70 -9.05
C ILE A 151 13.95 -9.58 -9.74
N PRO A 152 14.56 -9.79 -10.92
CA PRO A 152 15.30 -8.74 -11.61
C PRO A 152 14.38 -7.63 -12.14
N MET A 153 14.83 -6.39 -12.05
CA MET A 153 14.20 -5.21 -12.66
C MET A 153 14.69 -5.03 -14.12
N ASP A 154 14.43 -6.02 -14.98
CA ASP A 154 14.84 -6.04 -16.40
C ASP A 154 13.75 -5.57 -17.37
N ARG A 155 12.49 -5.74 -16.98
CA ARG A 155 11.28 -5.42 -17.76
C ARG A 155 10.09 -5.22 -16.84
N ASP A 156 9.03 -4.69 -17.43
CA ASP A 156 7.72 -4.59 -16.81
C ASP A 156 7.16 -5.97 -16.40
N LYS A 157 6.74 -6.11 -15.15
CA LYS A 157 6.17 -7.32 -14.53
C LYS A 157 5.14 -6.93 -13.47
N ILE A 158 4.02 -7.66 -13.45
CA ILE A 158 3.05 -7.62 -12.35
C ILE A 158 3.18 -8.92 -11.55
N ILE A 159 3.54 -8.82 -10.27
CA ILE A 159 3.63 -9.95 -9.35
C ILE A 159 2.42 -9.93 -8.43
N THR A 160 1.63 -11.00 -8.45
CA THR A 160 0.50 -11.16 -7.54
C THR A 160 0.87 -12.16 -6.44
N ILE A 161 0.88 -11.68 -5.20
CA ILE A 161 1.01 -12.51 -4.01
C ILE A 161 -0.40 -12.81 -3.52
N LYS A 162 -0.76 -14.09 -3.48
CA LYS A 162 -2.03 -14.56 -2.92
C LYS A 162 -1.74 -15.49 -1.76
N GLN A 163 -2.22 -15.13 -0.57
CA GLN A 163 -2.04 -15.92 0.64
C GLN A 163 -3.26 -16.80 0.90
N ASP A 164 -3.07 -17.87 1.71
CA ASP A 164 -4.13 -18.85 2.01
C ASP A 164 -5.32 -18.24 2.77
N ASN A 165 -5.08 -17.15 3.51
CA ASN A 165 -6.11 -16.36 4.20
C ASN A 165 -6.96 -15.49 3.26
N GLY A 166 -6.69 -15.51 1.95
CA GLY A 166 -7.39 -14.72 0.94
C GLY A 166 -6.82 -13.32 0.72
N GLU A 167 -5.77 -12.93 1.44
CA GLU A 167 -5.09 -11.65 1.23
C GLU A 167 -4.34 -11.64 -0.10
N ILE A 168 -4.42 -10.50 -0.80
CA ILE A 168 -3.80 -10.30 -2.11
C ILE A 168 -3.01 -8.99 -2.09
N ASN A 169 -1.78 -9.06 -2.60
CA ASN A 169 -0.93 -7.90 -2.89
C ASN A 169 -0.44 -8.01 -4.34
N LYS A 170 -0.71 -6.99 -5.16
CA LYS A 170 -0.18 -6.88 -6.53
C LYS A 170 0.92 -5.84 -6.59
N ILE A 171 2.04 -6.22 -7.17
CA ILE A 171 3.27 -5.45 -7.19
C ILE A 171 3.64 -5.21 -8.65
N HIS A 172 3.81 -3.95 -9.02
CA HIS A 172 4.28 -3.57 -10.34
C HIS A 172 5.78 -3.30 -10.28
N ILE A 173 6.55 -4.03 -11.07
CA ILE A 173 8.00 -3.95 -11.16
C ILE A 173 8.37 -3.53 -12.57
N THR A 174 9.05 -2.39 -12.71
CA THR A 174 9.62 -1.93 -13.98
C THR A 174 11.14 -1.87 -13.88
N PRO A 175 11.87 -1.59 -14.98
CA PRO A 175 13.31 -1.34 -14.89
C PRO A 175 13.71 -0.09 -14.09
N GLU A 176 12.77 0.80 -13.81
CA GLU A 176 13.02 2.11 -13.18
C GLU A 176 12.46 2.19 -11.76
N TYR A 177 11.36 1.51 -11.46
CA TYR A 177 10.69 1.59 -10.17
C TYR A 177 9.95 0.30 -9.78
N VAL A 178 9.61 0.18 -8.51
CA VAL A 178 8.65 -0.80 -7.98
C VAL A 178 7.56 -0.09 -7.18
N VAL A 179 6.32 -0.56 -7.27
CA VAL A 179 5.18 0.00 -6.53
C VAL A 179 4.18 -1.10 -6.16
N MET A 180 3.45 -0.90 -5.06
CA MET A 180 2.26 -1.69 -4.77
C MET A 180 1.10 -1.19 -5.64
N GLU A 181 0.74 -1.96 -6.67
CA GLU A 181 -0.35 -1.62 -7.58
C GLU A 181 -1.73 -1.75 -6.88
N SER A 182 -1.91 -2.81 -6.10
CA SER A 182 -3.11 -2.99 -5.28
C SER A 182 -2.86 -3.90 -4.09
N SER A 183 -3.72 -3.79 -3.08
CA SER A 183 -3.68 -4.62 -1.88
C SER A 183 -5.09 -4.83 -1.34
N THR A 184 -5.34 -5.96 -0.70
CA THR A 184 -6.59 -6.20 0.06
C THR A 184 -6.50 -5.74 1.52
N CYS A 185 -5.38 -5.14 1.95
CA CYS A 185 -5.22 -4.68 3.33
C CYS A 185 -6.19 -3.53 3.66
N GLU A 186 -6.65 -3.41 4.90
CA GLU A 186 -7.69 -2.42 5.24
C GLU A 186 -7.23 -0.96 5.07
N ASN A 187 -6.02 -0.63 5.54
CA ASN A 187 -5.55 0.77 5.57
C ASN A 187 -5.03 1.28 4.22
N GLN A 188 -4.69 0.38 3.29
CA GLN A 188 -4.09 0.72 1.98
C GLN A 188 -2.77 1.52 2.07
N ASP A 189 -2.13 1.59 3.24
CA ASP A 189 -0.88 2.36 3.46
C ASP A 189 0.22 1.99 2.47
N CYS A 190 0.39 0.69 2.17
CA CYS A 190 1.40 0.21 1.24
C CYS A 190 1.23 0.72 -0.20
N ILE A 191 0.02 1.11 -0.60
CA ILE A 191 -0.24 1.77 -1.89
C ILE A 191 0.13 3.25 -1.78
N GLY A 192 -0.25 3.90 -0.66
CA GLY A 192 0.07 5.29 -0.37
C GLY A 192 1.57 5.59 -0.21
N GLU A 193 2.38 4.58 0.10
CA GLU A 193 3.85 4.68 0.12
C GLU A 193 4.45 4.98 -1.27
N GLY A 194 3.72 4.71 -2.34
CA GLY A 194 4.08 5.08 -3.71
C GLY A 194 5.28 4.32 -4.28
N GLU A 195 5.84 4.87 -5.36
CA GLU A 195 6.91 4.25 -6.13
C GLU A 195 8.28 4.31 -5.43
N VAL A 196 9.01 3.20 -5.47
CA VAL A 196 10.44 3.15 -5.15
C VAL A 196 11.23 3.18 -6.45
N ASN A 197 11.82 4.32 -6.79
CA ASN A 197 12.62 4.48 -8.01
C ASN A 197 14.11 4.18 -7.76
N VAL A 198 14.75 3.46 -8.68
CA VAL A 198 16.18 3.09 -8.58
C VAL A 198 17.13 4.29 -8.47
N ASN A 199 16.70 5.49 -8.89
CA ASN A 199 17.54 6.70 -8.86
C ASN A 199 17.27 7.60 -7.64
N THR A 200 16.07 7.56 -7.07
CA THR A 200 15.61 8.52 -6.04
C THR A 200 15.18 7.86 -4.73
N TYR A 201 15.34 6.54 -4.60
CA TYR A 201 14.93 5.81 -3.39
C TYR A 201 15.52 6.40 -2.10
N LYS A 202 16.74 6.96 -2.14
CA LYS A 202 17.42 7.56 -0.98
C LYS A 202 16.68 8.78 -0.41
N ASP A 203 15.83 9.42 -1.21
CA ASP A 203 15.05 10.58 -0.78
C ASP A 203 13.72 10.18 -0.10
N ARG A 204 13.34 8.89 -0.19
CA ARG A 204 12.13 8.34 0.45
C ARG A 204 12.40 8.03 1.92
N ILE A 205 11.37 8.22 2.75
CA ILE A 205 11.42 7.92 4.19
C ILE A 205 11.74 6.44 4.43
N LEU A 206 11.13 5.54 3.66
CA LEU A 206 11.38 4.09 3.74
C LEU A 206 12.50 3.62 2.80
N SER A 207 13.25 4.56 2.22
CA SER A 207 14.33 4.27 1.27
C SER A 207 13.87 3.31 0.16
N THR A 208 14.37 2.07 0.20
CA THR A 208 14.13 0.98 -0.76
C THR A 208 12.88 0.16 -0.47
N TYR A 209 12.19 0.38 0.64
CA TYR A 209 11.12 -0.49 1.12
C TYR A 209 9.72 0.00 0.72
N ILE A 210 8.82 -0.97 0.56
CA ILE A 210 7.37 -0.82 0.66
C ILE A 210 6.83 -1.86 1.65
N ILE A 211 6.00 -1.45 2.61
CA ILE A 211 5.58 -2.32 3.73
C ILE A 211 4.06 -2.42 3.83
N CYS A 212 3.52 -3.62 3.59
CA CYS A 212 2.13 -3.93 3.90
C CYS A 212 2.05 -4.67 5.25
N LEU A 213 1.95 -3.90 6.34
CA LEU A 213 1.89 -4.46 7.70
C LEU A 213 0.70 -5.42 7.91
N PRO A 214 -0.56 -5.10 7.51
CA PRO A 214 -1.70 -5.99 7.76
C PRO A 214 -1.55 -7.36 7.10
N ASN A 215 -1.07 -7.39 5.85
CA ASN A 215 -0.88 -8.63 5.10
C ASN A 215 0.51 -9.26 5.34
N GLN A 216 1.34 -8.67 6.19
CA GLN A 216 2.72 -9.10 6.47
C GLN A 216 3.59 -9.26 5.21
N VAL A 217 3.40 -8.37 4.23
CA VAL A 217 4.21 -8.33 3.00
C VAL A 217 5.20 -7.18 3.09
N THR A 218 6.47 -7.45 2.79
CA THR A 218 7.52 -6.44 2.66
C THR A 218 8.19 -6.58 1.31
N ILE A 219 8.38 -5.47 0.63
CA ILE A 219 9.06 -5.38 -0.66
C ILE A 219 10.30 -4.53 -0.45
N GLU A 220 11.43 -5.03 -0.92
CA GLU A 220 12.70 -4.32 -0.90
C GLU A 220 13.25 -4.24 -2.32
N MET A 221 13.54 -3.03 -2.78
CA MET A 221 14.28 -2.81 -4.01
C MET A 221 15.77 -2.71 -3.71
N VAL A 222 16.52 -3.73 -4.12
CA VAL A 222 17.97 -3.80 -3.96
C VAL A 222 18.63 -3.28 -5.24
N PRO A 223 19.32 -2.13 -5.21
CA PRO A 223 20.03 -1.60 -6.37
C PRO A 223 21.20 -2.51 -6.76
N ALA A 224 21.50 -2.65 -8.06
CA ALA A 224 22.53 -3.57 -8.55
C ALA A 224 23.97 -3.03 -8.45
N ASP A 225 24.13 -1.76 -8.07
CA ASP A 225 25.39 -1.02 -8.00
C ASP A 225 25.95 -0.82 -6.58
N GLU A 226 25.39 -1.52 -5.58
CA GLU A 226 25.92 -1.58 -4.21
C GLU A 226 26.87 -2.78 -3.96
#